data_AF-A0AAN9D5S5-F1
#
_entry.id   AF-A0AAN9D5S5-F1
#
_cell.length_a   1.000
_cell.length_b   1.000
_cell.length_c   1.000
_cell.angle_alpha   90.00
_cell.angle_beta   90.00
_cell.angle_gamma   90.00
#
_symmetry.space_group_name_H-M   'P 1'
#
loop_
_entity.id
_entity.type
_entity.pdbx_description
1 polymer ?
#
loop_
_entity_poly.entity_id
_entity_poly.type
_entity_poly.pdbx_seq_one_letter_code
_entity_poly.pdbx_strand_id
1 'polypeptide(L)'
;MSNPWPALLLVLIQLHSSRGCPDLCQCFSAAKVLCADDSMRALPLNISAQVRELIVVASGLTHLDGRSFRENLRLSKLVFLNGLVKSVSGDAFDRLPELQELEISGNSMLTLQVQTFGSLANLTRLMLNHNKINTLDARIFDSLQKLEMLQLKGNGLLFLPCRLFHRLHNLQELDLSFNQIGSVPADVFQNNSLLRALSLQANMIPQLPAGIFAHLDLLEELNLRGNRIRELSVDVFPPSLRKLILKKNDLAQLLPSVFHKLLHVTYLDLSQNQLSEVPANLFQNLISLKKLDLSENRITTLPGTVFKGLFGVKAIHLQKNNLSSLEEDLLKDQHDMEHLYLSMNHLRRVPRGFFDDLDFQCLVQLHGNPWRCDCGIRYLSDWIRNNLRNVEDVTRVYCHAPEFIRGHSLVSVDEERLACGTNSSSSETNITEIPVDGDDGDGGVHCSLRDFKGQATIQCKLTKCSSVKFQALFEFGDGSESERVVSEEWPAPARCSNGTIYGSDLTETKQLGTACPCKA
;
A
#
# COMPACT_ATOMS: atom_id res chain seq x y z
N MET A 1 -4.58 55.97 23.52
CA MET A 1 -3.65 55.41 24.52
C MET A 1 -3.36 53.97 24.13
N SER A 2 -2.30 53.76 23.35
CA SER A 2 -1.94 52.48 22.74
C SER A 2 -0.61 52.00 23.31
N ASN A 3 -0.66 50.90 24.06
CA ASN A 3 0.44 50.27 24.79
C ASN A 3 1.63 49.88 23.90
N PRO A 4 2.87 50.28 24.21
CA PRO A 4 4.07 49.87 23.48
C PRO A 4 4.70 48.65 24.16
N TRP A 5 3.98 47.53 24.23
CA TRP A 5 4.51 46.26 24.77
C TRP A 5 5.04 45.26 23.72
N PRO A 6 4.64 45.27 22.43
CA PRO A 6 5.25 44.35 21.45
C PRO A 6 6.67 44.76 21.03
N ALA A 7 6.98 46.06 21.08
CA ALA A 7 8.29 46.60 20.70
C ALA A 7 9.37 46.32 21.74
N LEU A 8 9.02 46.23 23.04
CA LEU A 8 9.98 45.91 24.09
C LEU A 8 10.38 44.44 24.10
N LEU A 9 9.52 43.52 23.65
CA LEU A 9 9.84 42.10 23.57
C LEU A 9 10.83 41.78 22.43
N LEU A 10 10.70 42.47 21.28
CA LEU A 10 11.66 42.38 20.17
C LEU A 10 13.02 43.03 20.52
N VAL A 11 13.01 44.10 21.31
CA VAL A 11 14.24 44.77 21.78
C VAL A 11 14.93 43.99 22.92
N LEU A 12 14.19 43.29 23.79
CA LEU A 12 14.77 42.42 24.82
C LEU A 12 15.35 41.11 24.25
N ILE A 13 14.82 40.61 23.14
CA ILE A 13 15.42 39.49 22.38
C ILE A 13 16.68 39.96 21.62
N GLN A 14 16.74 41.22 21.18
CA GLN A 14 17.94 41.78 20.55
C GLN A 14 19.01 42.28 21.55
N LEU A 15 18.69 42.51 22.82
CA LEU A 15 19.63 42.98 23.85
C LEU A 15 20.34 41.87 24.65
N HIS A 16 20.01 40.60 24.40
CA HIS A 16 20.91 39.47 24.72
C HIS A 16 21.79 39.12 23.52
N SER A 17 22.23 40.15 22.77
CA SER A 17 23.35 40.06 21.84
C SER A 17 24.59 39.65 22.63
N SER A 18 24.80 38.34 22.69
CA SER A 18 25.97 37.70 23.26
C SER A 18 27.22 38.34 22.64
N ARG A 19 28.01 39.02 23.48
CA ARG A 19 29.40 39.33 23.15
C ARG A 19 30.07 37.99 22.79
N GLY A 20 30.37 37.76 21.51
CA GLY A 20 31.07 36.55 21.05
C GLY A 20 30.29 35.60 20.13
N CYS A 21 29.11 35.97 19.61
CA CYS A 21 28.54 35.21 18.50
C CYS A 21 29.33 35.49 17.20
N PRO A 22 29.75 34.45 16.44
CA PRO A 22 30.45 34.66 15.19
C PRO A 22 29.62 35.39 14.13
N ASP A 23 30.30 36.17 13.29
CA ASP A 23 29.69 36.74 12.10
C ASP A 23 29.17 35.61 11.19
N LEU A 24 28.04 35.83 10.52
CA LEU A 24 27.33 34.83 9.68
C LEU A 24 26.65 33.69 10.45
N CYS A 25 26.57 33.78 11.78
CA CYS A 25 25.91 32.80 12.63
C CYS A 25 24.88 33.45 13.57
N GLN A 26 23.93 32.64 14.01
CA GLN A 26 22.92 32.95 15.03
C GLN A 26 23.18 32.08 16.25
N CYS A 27 23.35 32.72 17.41
CA CYS A 27 23.56 32.04 18.68
C CYS A 27 22.25 32.03 19.47
N PHE A 28 21.63 30.85 19.58
CA PHE A 28 20.40 30.66 20.37
C PHE A 28 20.69 30.58 21.87
N SER A 29 21.90 30.09 22.21
CA SER A 29 22.44 30.11 23.57
C SER A 29 23.97 30.15 23.50
N ALA A 30 24.63 30.28 24.64
CA ALA A 30 26.10 30.17 24.70
C ALA A 30 26.62 28.79 24.26
N ALA A 31 25.76 27.76 24.28
CA ALA A 31 26.10 26.38 23.96
C ALA A 31 25.65 25.94 22.55
N LYS A 32 24.72 26.67 21.91
CA LYS A 32 24.11 26.29 20.63
C LYS A 32 24.23 27.40 19.60
N VAL A 33 24.94 27.10 18.51
CA VAL A 33 25.22 28.03 17.41
C VAL A 33 24.74 27.44 16.09
N LEU A 34 24.03 28.25 15.30
CA LEU A 34 23.60 27.93 13.95
C LEU A 34 24.29 28.87 12.96
N CYS A 35 24.95 28.33 11.95
CA CYS A 35 25.54 29.10 10.87
C CYS A 35 24.82 28.76 9.58
N ALA A 36 24.27 29.77 8.91
CA ALA A 36 23.51 29.57 7.67
C ALA A 36 23.78 30.73 6.72
N ASP A 37 24.77 30.55 5.84
CA ASP A 37 25.18 31.53 4.84
C ASP A 37 25.86 30.83 3.65
N ASP A 38 25.27 30.94 2.46
CA ASP A 38 25.76 30.31 1.23
C ASP A 38 27.13 30.85 0.77
N SER A 39 27.52 32.05 1.22
CA SER A 39 28.83 32.63 0.91
C SER A 39 29.96 32.09 1.80
N MET A 40 29.63 31.37 2.87
CA MET A 40 30.57 30.83 3.84
C MET A 40 31.50 29.79 3.20
N ARG A 41 32.79 30.13 3.08
CA ARG A 41 33.84 29.22 2.54
C ARG A 41 34.67 28.53 3.61
N ALA A 42 34.61 29.00 4.85
CA ALA A 42 35.25 28.40 6.01
C ALA A 42 34.37 28.62 7.24
N LEU A 43 34.47 27.74 8.24
CA LEU A 43 33.78 27.93 9.51
C LEU A 43 34.33 29.18 10.23
N PRO A 44 33.49 29.90 10.98
CA PRO A 44 33.94 31.08 11.70
C PRO A 44 35.04 30.75 12.70
N LEU A 45 36.03 31.65 12.75
CA LEU A 45 37.24 31.48 13.55
C LEU A 45 37.05 31.83 15.04
N ASN A 46 35.99 32.52 15.42
CA ASN A 46 35.75 33.05 16.77
C ASN A 46 34.63 32.32 17.53
N ILE A 47 34.40 31.04 17.25
CA ILE A 47 33.43 30.22 17.98
C ILE A 47 33.89 30.05 19.44
N SER A 48 33.02 30.38 20.39
CA SER A 48 33.28 30.27 21.83
C SER A 48 33.56 28.83 22.27
N ALA A 49 34.47 28.64 23.24
CA ALA A 49 34.75 27.33 23.84
C ALA A 49 33.57 26.75 24.65
N GLN A 50 32.55 27.56 24.94
CA GLN A 50 31.31 27.12 25.60
C GLN A 50 30.36 26.39 24.65
N VAL A 51 30.56 26.52 23.34
CA VAL A 51 29.71 25.88 22.33
C VAL A 51 29.83 24.36 22.44
N ARG A 52 28.68 23.70 22.47
CA ARG A 52 28.52 22.23 22.53
C ARG A 52 27.83 21.70 21.28
N GLU A 53 26.94 22.49 20.69
CA GLU A 53 26.20 22.16 19.48
C GLU A 53 26.46 23.22 18.41
N LEU A 54 27.04 22.77 17.30
CA LEU A 54 27.24 23.59 16.10
C LEU A 54 26.44 23.01 14.94
N ILE A 55 25.52 23.81 14.41
CA ILE A 55 24.71 23.46 13.24
C ILE A 55 25.13 24.37 12.09
N VAL A 56 25.41 23.79 10.93
CA VAL A 56 25.79 24.48 9.71
C VAL A 56 24.83 24.05 8.62
N VAL A 57 24.07 24.99 8.07
CA VAL A 57 23.02 24.70 7.07
C VAL A 57 23.25 25.57 5.85
N ALA A 58 23.07 25.02 4.64
CA ALA A 58 23.11 25.80 3.40
C ALA A 58 24.34 26.73 3.35
N SER A 59 25.52 26.11 3.34
CA SER A 59 26.79 26.82 3.32
C SER A 59 27.57 26.53 2.04
N GLY A 60 28.39 27.50 1.63
CA GLY A 60 29.35 27.36 0.53
C GLY A 60 30.56 26.46 0.86
N LEU A 61 30.56 25.77 2.00
CA LEU A 61 31.64 24.90 2.43
C LEU A 61 31.74 23.68 1.52
N THR A 62 32.87 23.52 0.85
CA THR A 62 33.10 22.38 -0.06
C THR A 62 34.03 21.32 0.51
N HIS A 63 34.88 21.67 1.49
CA HIS A 63 35.86 20.75 2.06
C HIS A 63 35.96 20.94 3.57
N LEU A 64 36.03 19.83 4.31
CA LEU A 64 36.36 19.82 5.73
C LEU A 64 37.75 19.20 5.90
N ASP A 65 38.65 19.92 6.57
CA ASP A 65 40.02 19.51 6.85
C ASP A 65 40.43 19.77 8.31
N GLY A 66 41.61 19.33 8.73
CA GLY A 66 42.10 19.52 10.11
C GLY A 66 42.26 20.98 10.56
N ARG A 67 42.06 21.95 9.65
CA ARG A 67 42.04 23.39 9.94
C ARG A 67 40.62 23.95 10.03
N SER A 68 39.60 23.21 9.60
CA SER A 68 38.20 23.64 9.67
C SER A 68 37.74 23.91 11.11
N PHE A 69 38.32 23.19 12.09
CA PHE A 69 38.03 23.37 13.51
C PHE A 69 39.29 23.85 14.24
N ARG A 70 39.15 24.91 15.05
CA ARG A 70 40.25 25.43 15.88
C ARG A 70 40.58 24.48 17.03
N GLU A 71 41.71 24.75 17.70
CA GLU A 71 42.10 24.00 18.90
C GLU A 71 41.01 24.07 19.98
N ASN A 72 40.69 22.93 20.59
CA ASN A 72 39.88 22.80 21.81
C ASN A 72 38.41 23.21 21.74
N LEU A 73 37.73 22.93 20.63
CA LEU A 73 36.26 22.89 20.62
C LEU A 73 35.76 21.66 21.39
N ARG A 74 34.92 21.89 22.39
CA ARG A 74 34.29 20.86 23.25
C ARG A 74 32.92 20.47 22.70
N LEU A 75 32.81 20.33 21.38
CA LEU A 75 31.54 20.01 20.73
C LEU A 75 31.10 18.59 21.10
N SER A 76 29.86 18.46 21.53
CA SER A 76 29.18 17.17 21.68
C SER A 76 28.35 16.84 20.44
N LYS A 77 27.88 17.84 19.71
CA LYS A 77 27.05 17.68 18.50
C LYS A 77 27.51 18.62 17.38
N LEU A 78 27.65 18.06 16.19
CA LEU A 78 28.06 18.78 14.98
C LEU A 78 27.19 18.34 13.81
N VAL A 79 26.56 19.30 13.15
CA VAL A 79 25.59 19.04 12.09
C VAL A 79 25.92 19.88 10.86
N PHE A 80 26.02 19.25 9.70
CA PHE A 80 26.09 19.88 8.38
C PHE A 80 24.89 19.42 7.54
N LEU A 81 23.97 20.33 7.22
CA LEU A 81 22.76 20.02 6.44
C LEU A 81 22.71 20.80 5.12
N ASN A 82 22.29 20.11 4.06
CA ASN A 82 21.97 20.71 2.76
C ASN A 82 23.08 21.64 2.25
N GLY A 83 24.34 21.25 2.48
CA GLY A 83 25.51 22.03 2.12
C GLY A 83 26.12 21.59 0.78
N LEU A 84 27.29 22.15 0.49
CA LEU A 84 28.08 21.81 -0.70
C LEU A 84 29.32 20.96 -0.36
N VAL A 85 29.35 20.28 0.79
CA VAL A 85 30.53 19.54 1.24
C VAL A 85 30.77 18.36 0.30
N LYS A 86 31.93 18.37 -0.38
CA LYS A 86 32.34 17.35 -1.34
C LYS A 86 33.32 16.35 -0.76
N SER A 87 34.16 16.76 0.18
CA SER A 87 35.15 15.87 0.78
C SER A 87 35.41 16.19 2.25
N VAL A 88 35.70 15.15 3.02
CA VAL A 88 36.15 15.25 4.40
C VAL A 88 37.47 14.50 4.52
N SER A 89 38.53 15.19 4.91
CA SER A 89 39.84 14.55 5.10
C SER A 89 39.88 13.69 6.36
N GLY A 90 40.90 12.83 6.46
CA GLY A 90 41.11 11.96 7.63
C GLY A 90 41.29 12.70 8.96
N ASP A 91 41.89 13.90 8.92
CA ASP A 91 42.23 14.71 10.10
C ASP A 91 41.14 15.74 10.45
N ALA A 92 40.03 15.79 9.68
CA ALA A 92 39.02 16.83 9.81
C ALA A 92 38.41 16.94 11.21
N PHE A 93 38.33 15.84 11.96
CA PHE A 93 37.70 15.80 13.28
C PHE A 93 38.66 15.52 14.44
N ASP A 94 39.97 15.53 14.21
CA ASP A 94 40.98 15.20 15.23
C ASP A 94 40.95 16.11 16.46
N ARG A 95 40.43 17.33 16.29
CA ARG A 95 40.30 18.32 17.36
C ARG A 95 38.94 18.26 18.08
N LEU A 96 38.10 17.26 17.80
CA LEU A 96 36.76 17.08 18.38
C LEU A 96 36.59 15.75 19.15
N PRO A 97 37.43 15.45 20.16
CA PRO A 97 37.42 14.15 20.84
C PRO A 97 36.17 13.89 21.72
N GLU A 98 35.40 14.93 22.04
CA GLU A 98 34.17 14.84 22.84
C GLU A 98 32.90 14.65 22.00
N LEU A 99 33.04 14.60 20.67
CA LEU A 99 31.89 14.54 19.78
C LEU A 99 31.14 13.22 19.97
N GLN A 100 29.84 13.33 20.21
CA GLN A 100 28.92 12.22 20.41
C GLN A 100 27.96 12.07 19.23
N GLU A 101 27.57 13.18 18.60
CA GLU A 101 26.69 13.19 17.45
C GLU A 101 27.31 13.96 16.28
N LEU A 102 27.46 13.28 15.14
CA LEU A 102 27.88 13.87 13.89
C LEU A 102 26.84 13.62 12.82
N GLU A 103 26.33 14.70 12.23
CA GLU A 103 25.51 14.64 11.04
C GLU A 103 26.19 15.41 9.91
N ILE A 104 26.33 14.77 8.75
CA ILE A 104 26.71 15.40 7.49
C ILE A 104 25.71 14.88 6.49
N SER A 105 24.64 15.63 6.18
CA SER A 105 23.52 15.15 5.36
C SER A 105 23.15 16.15 4.25
N GLY A 106 22.61 15.62 3.16
CA GLY A 106 22.07 16.44 2.06
C GLY A 106 23.13 17.12 1.19
N ASN A 107 24.35 16.60 1.15
CA ASN A 107 25.40 17.14 0.28
C ASN A 107 25.37 16.47 -1.11
N SER A 108 25.82 17.20 -2.13
CA SER A 108 25.62 16.79 -3.52
C SER A 108 26.46 15.60 -3.99
N MET A 109 27.63 15.35 -3.40
CA MET A 109 28.55 14.22 -3.64
C MET A 109 29.62 14.19 -2.54
N LEU A 110 29.48 13.35 -1.51
CA LEU A 110 30.46 13.26 -0.41
C LEU A 110 31.46 12.13 -0.62
N THR A 111 32.75 12.47 -0.59
CA THR A 111 33.85 11.49 -0.55
C THR A 111 34.43 11.42 0.86
N LEU A 112 34.54 10.20 1.38
CA LEU A 112 35.10 9.90 2.70
C LEU A 112 36.43 9.15 2.53
N GLN A 113 37.40 9.46 3.39
CA GLN A 113 38.66 8.73 3.49
C GLN A 113 38.55 7.71 4.64
N VAL A 114 39.29 6.60 4.58
CA VAL A 114 39.22 5.53 5.59
C VAL A 114 39.43 6.04 7.03
N GLN A 115 40.24 7.09 7.19
CA GLN A 115 40.54 7.68 8.50
C GLN A 115 39.60 8.82 8.90
N THR A 116 38.60 9.19 8.10
CA THR A 116 37.72 10.34 8.35
C THR A 116 37.10 10.33 9.75
N PHE A 117 36.79 9.16 10.31
CA PHE A 117 36.21 9.05 11.65
C PHE A 117 37.20 8.48 12.69
N GLY A 118 38.50 8.43 12.38
CA GLY A 118 39.52 7.73 13.17
C GLY A 118 39.65 8.23 14.61
N SER A 119 39.48 9.53 14.84
CA SER A 119 39.59 10.19 16.15
C SER A 119 38.28 10.22 16.96
N LEU A 120 37.14 9.82 16.37
CA LEU A 120 35.81 9.97 16.95
C LEU A 120 35.38 8.79 17.85
N ALA A 121 36.23 8.38 18.79
CA ALA A 121 36.00 7.21 19.64
C ALA A 121 34.79 7.34 20.61
N ASN A 122 34.27 8.56 20.81
CA ASN A 122 33.11 8.84 21.67
C ASN A 122 31.79 8.98 20.90
N LEU A 123 31.81 8.84 19.58
CA LEU A 123 30.62 9.00 18.75
C LEU A 123 29.60 7.91 19.04
N THR A 124 28.37 8.31 19.32
CA THR A 124 27.21 7.42 19.54
C THR A 124 26.22 7.50 18.38
N ARG A 125 26.18 8.62 17.64
CA ARG A 125 25.27 8.83 16.51
C ARG A 125 26.01 9.39 15.30
N LEU A 126 25.89 8.70 14.17
CA LEU A 126 26.46 9.14 12.89
C LEU A 126 25.38 9.10 11.81
N MET A 127 25.12 10.27 11.20
CA MET A 127 24.14 10.44 10.13
C MET A 127 24.84 10.97 8.88
N LEU A 128 24.79 10.18 7.80
CA LEU A 128 25.43 10.45 6.52
C LEU A 128 24.39 10.40 5.38
N ASN A 129 23.20 10.94 5.61
CA ASN A 129 22.05 10.75 4.74
C ASN A 129 22.13 11.63 3.49
N HIS A 130 21.64 11.14 2.36
CA HIS A 130 21.47 11.92 1.13
C HIS A 130 22.76 12.61 0.65
N ASN A 131 23.89 11.91 0.69
CA ASN A 131 25.20 12.43 0.27
C ASN A 131 25.74 11.86 -1.05
N LYS A 132 24.95 11.01 -1.72
CA LYS A 132 25.37 10.26 -2.93
C LYS A 132 26.68 9.48 -2.74
N ILE A 133 26.87 8.88 -1.57
CA ILE A 133 27.99 7.97 -1.33
C ILE A 133 27.73 6.68 -2.13
N ASN A 134 28.64 6.33 -3.04
CA ASN A 134 28.46 5.16 -3.91
C ASN A 134 29.23 3.92 -3.41
N THR A 135 30.32 4.14 -2.67
CA THR A 135 31.19 3.09 -2.15
C THR A 135 31.66 3.46 -0.75
N LEU A 136 31.86 2.44 0.09
CA LEU A 136 32.46 2.57 1.41
C LEU A 136 33.68 1.65 1.49
N ASP A 137 34.72 2.10 2.17
CA ASP A 137 35.81 1.21 2.58
C ASP A 137 35.33 0.32 3.73
N ALA A 138 35.79 -0.93 3.78
CA ALA A 138 35.37 -1.89 4.80
C ALA A 138 35.73 -1.46 6.24
N ARG A 139 36.74 -0.59 6.41
CA ARG A 139 37.26 -0.15 7.72
C ARG A 139 36.83 1.27 8.11
N ILE A 140 35.98 1.92 7.32
CA ILE A 140 35.60 3.32 7.52
C ILE A 140 34.99 3.60 8.91
N PHE A 141 34.37 2.59 9.54
CA PHE A 141 33.71 2.72 10.85
C PHE A 141 34.46 2.01 12.00
N ASP A 142 35.67 1.48 11.78
CA ASP A 142 36.36 0.62 12.76
C ASP A 142 36.65 1.30 14.12
N SER A 143 36.85 2.62 14.11
CA SER A 143 37.11 3.42 15.31
C SER A 143 35.86 3.67 16.17
N LEU A 144 34.66 3.51 15.60
CA LEU A 144 33.39 3.96 16.19
C LEU A 144 32.76 2.92 17.13
N GLN A 145 33.53 2.41 18.09
CA GLN A 145 33.11 1.27 18.93
C GLN A 145 31.95 1.60 19.89
N LYS A 146 31.69 2.88 20.16
CA LYS A 146 30.54 3.36 20.97
C LYS A 146 29.32 3.72 20.14
N LEU A 147 29.36 3.51 18.82
CA LEU A 147 28.26 3.90 17.94
C LEU A 147 27.01 3.08 18.22
N GLU A 148 25.91 3.77 18.46
CA GLU A 148 24.58 3.20 18.72
C GLU A 148 23.65 3.38 17.52
N MET A 149 23.82 4.44 16.74
CA MET A 149 23.00 4.76 15.58
C MET A 149 23.86 5.11 14.38
N LEU A 150 23.63 4.43 13.26
CA LEU A 150 24.24 4.73 11.97
C LEU A 150 23.15 4.89 10.91
N GLN A 151 23.12 6.05 10.26
CA GLN A 151 22.22 6.31 9.14
C GLN A 151 23.02 6.63 7.87
N LEU A 152 22.74 5.87 6.82
CA LEU A 152 23.32 5.97 5.48
C LEU A 152 22.21 6.05 4.42
N LYS A 153 21.04 6.54 4.82
CA LYS A 153 19.83 6.59 4.01
C LYS A 153 20.01 7.49 2.79
N GLY A 154 19.44 7.10 1.65
CA GLY A 154 19.37 7.98 0.47
C GLY A 154 20.72 8.21 -0.22
N ASN A 155 21.65 7.27 -0.09
CA ASN A 155 22.93 7.28 -0.80
C ASN A 155 22.84 6.44 -2.09
N GLY A 156 23.98 6.22 -2.76
CA GLY A 156 24.09 5.47 -4.00
C GLY A 156 24.76 4.11 -3.83
N LEU A 157 24.72 3.51 -2.63
CA LEU A 157 25.45 2.28 -2.34
C LEU A 157 24.92 1.13 -3.19
N LEU A 158 25.80 0.51 -3.98
CA LEU A 158 25.47 -0.65 -4.83
C LEU A 158 25.65 -1.98 -4.10
N PHE A 159 26.61 -2.04 -3.17
CA PHE A 159 26.92 -3.22 -2.36
C PHE A 159 27.48 -2.78 -1.01
N LEU A 160 27.45 -3.68 -0.02
CA LEU A 160 28.12 -3.50 1.26
C LEU A 160 29.42 -4.32 1.27
N PRO A 161 30.59 -3.75 1.62
CA PRO A 161 31.79 -4.51 1.88
C PRO A 161 31.57 -5.58 2.96
N CYS A 162 32.26 -6.71 2.85
CA CYS A 162 32.26 -7.72 3.91
C CYS A 162 32.75 -7.11 5.21
N ARG A 163 32.12 -7.49 6.33
CA ARG A 163 32.48 -7.03 7.68
C ARG A 163 32.40 -5.53 7.92
N LEU A 164 31.73 -4.74 7.08
CA LEU A 164 31.64 -3.27 7.22
C LEU A 164 31.28 -2.77 8.63
N PHE A 165 30.48 -3.52 9.39
CA PHE A 165 30.01 -3.15 10.73
C PHE A 165 30.65 -3.96 11.87
N HIS A 166 31.73 -4.70 11.62
CA HIS A 166 32.21 -5.75 12.52
C HIS A 166 32.77 -5.25 13.87
N ARG A 167 33.13 -3.96 13.98
CA ARG A 167 33.57 -3.29 15.21
C ARG A 167 32.45 -2.56 15.96
N LEU A 168 31.27 -2.43 15.35
CA LEU A 168 30.14 -1.65 15.88
C LEU A 168 29.31 -2.49 16.85
N HIS A 169 29.94 -2.94 17.94
CA HIS A 169 29.33 -3.87 18.90
C HIS A 169 28.16 -3.26 19.68
N ASN A 170 28.09 -1.93 19.79
CA ASN A 170 27.03 -1.19 20.48
C ASN A 170 25.90 -0.72 19.55
N LEU A 171 25.93 -1.09 18.27
CA LEU A 171 24.98 -0.60 17.27
C LEU A 171 23.56 -1.12 17.58
N GLN A 172 22.63 -0.19 17.71
CA GLN A 172 21.21 -0.43 18.04
C GLN A 172 20.29 -0.08 16.88
N GLU A 173 20.63 0.94 16.08
CA GLU A 173 19.86 1.36 14.91
C GLU A 173 20.75 1.49 13.68
N LEU A 174 20.33 0.86 12.59
CA LEU A 174 20.99 0.94 11.29
C LEU A 174 19.98 1.22 10.17
N ASP A 175 20.13 2.38 9.52
CA ASP A 175 19.32 2.74 8.36
C ASP A 175 20.17 2.78 7.08
N LEU A 176 19.93 1.81 6.20
CA LEU A 176 20.52 1.68 4.86
C LEU A 176 19.48 1.91 3.76
N SER A 177 18.33 2.50 4.09
CA SER A 177 17.22 2.65 3.16
C SER A 177 17.49 3.60 2.00
N PHE A 178 16.74 3.45 0.91
CA PHE A 178 16.85 4.30 -0.28
C PHE A 178 18.27 4.33 -0.87
N ASN A 179 18.94 3.17 -0.89
CA ASN A 179 20.18 2.94 -1.61
C ASN A 179 19.89 2.07 -2.85
N GLN A 180 20.94 1.52 -3.48
CA GLN A 180 20.83 0.65 -4.65
C GLN A 180 21.45 -0.72 -4.38
N ILE A 181 21.40 -1.18 -3.13
CA ILE A 181 22.09 -2.39 -2.68
C ILE A 181 21.47 -3.59 -3.37
N GLY A 182 22.26 -4.26 -4.22
CA GLY A 182 21.85 -5.46 -4.95
C GLY A 182 22.18 -6.77 -4.22
N SER A 183 23.12 -6.74 -3.27
CA SER A 183 23.52 -7.92 -2.49
C SER A 183 24.02 -7.51 -1.11
N VAL A 184 23.66 -8.29 -0.11
CA VAL A 184 24.11 -8.14 1.28
C VAL A 184 25.01 -9.35 1.62
N PRO A 185 26.26 -9.16 2.07
CA PRO A 185 27.10 -10.27 2.50
C PRO A 185 26.52 -10.98 3.74
N ALA A 186 26.64 -12.31 3.81
CA ALA A 186 26.05 -13.13 4.87
C ALA A 186 26.57 -12.79 6.29
N ASP A 187 27.80 -12.29 6.40
CA ASP A 187 28.48 -11.99 7.66
C ASP A 187 28.43 -10.50 8.06
N VAL A 188 27.76 -9.64 7.28
CA VAL A 188 27.86 -8.18 7.46
C VAL A 188 27.30 -7.71 8.81
N PHE A 189 26.37 -8.46 9.40
CA PHE A 189 25.73 -8.16 10.69
C PHE A 189 26.16 -9.10 11.84
N GLN A 190 27.18 -9.94 11.62
CA GLN A 190 27.51 -11.04 12.53
C GLN A 190 27.82 -10.59 13.98
N ASN A 191 28.38 -9.39 14.16
CA ASN A 191 28.86 -8.89 15.45
C ASN A 191 27.98 -7.79 16.07
N ASN A 192 26.78 -7.57 15.54
CA ASN A 192 25.89 -6.47 15.92
C ASN A 192 24.67 -6.97 16.72
N SER A 193 24.90 -7.79 17.75
CA SER A 193 23.83 -8.46 18.51
C SER A 193 22.90 -7.52 19.30
N LEU A 194 23.32 -6.26 19.51
CA LEU A 194 22.50 -5.22 20.16
C LEU A 194 21.56 -4.49 19.20
N LEU A 195 21.56 -4.82 17.90
CA LEU A 195 20.74 -4.15 16.90
C LEU A 195 19.25 -4.41 17.18
N ARG A 196 18.49 -3.33 17.33
CA ARG A 196 17.04 -3.33 17.58
C ARG A 196 16.23 -2.95 16.35
N ALA A 197 16.76 -2.07 15.51
CA ALA A 197 16.09 -1.60 14.30
C ALA A 197 17.03 -1.66 13.09
N LEU A 198 16.59 -2.36 12.04
CA LEU A 198 17.29 -2.47 10.77
C LEU A 198 16.37 -2.10 9.61
N SER A 199 16.76 -1.07 8.86
CA SER A 199 16.05 -0.65 7.65
C SER A 199 16.92 -0.87 6.41
N LEU A 200 16.44 -1.73 5.52
CA LEU A 200 16.97 -1.97 4.17
C LEU A 200 15.94 -1.57 3.10
N GLN A 201 14.97 -0.73 3.46
CA GLN A 201 13.87 -0.32 2.59
C GLN A 201 14.38 0.31 1.28
N ALA A 202 13.67 0.09 0.18
CA ALA A 202 13.92 0.73 -1.11
C ALA A 202 15.36 0.51 -1.58
N ASN A 203 15.77 -0.75 -1.62
CA ASN A 203 17.01 -1.23 -2.22
C ASN A 203 16.68 -2.21 -3.37
N MET A 204 17.67 -2.93 -3.87
CA MET A 204 17.55 -3.81 -5.04
C MET A 204 17.79 -5.28 -4.69
N ILE A 205 17.57 -5.66 -3.43
CA ILE A 205 17.94 -6.97 -2.88
C ILE A 205 17.00 -8.05 -3.48
N PRO A 206 17.52 -9.02 -4.26
CA PRO A 206 16.68 -10.06 -4.88
C PRO A 206 16.42 -11.25 -3.94
N GLN A 207 17.33 -11.48 -2.99
CA GLN A 207 17.28 -12.59 -2.04
C GLN A 207 18.07 -12.23 -0.78
N LEU A 208 17.71 -12.87 0.34
CA LEU A 208 18.42 -12.75 1.60
C LEU A 208 19.38 -13.95 1.76
N PRO A 209 20.65 -13.74 2.13
CA PRO A 209 21.53 -14.86 2.48
C PRO A 209 20.98 -15.66 3.66
N ALA A 210 21.21 -16.97 3.66
CA ALA A 210 20.85 -17.82 4.79
C ALA A 210 21.54 -17.34 6.08
N GLY A 211 20.77 -17.21 7.16
CA GLY A 211 21.30 -16.80 8.46
C GLY A 211 21.78 -15.35 8.57
N ILE A 212 21.47 -14.47 7.60
CA ILE A 212 21.90 -13.06 7.61
C ILE A 212 21.52 -12.31 8.90
N PHE A 213 20.44 -12.73 9.56
CA PHE A 213 19.95 -12.13 10.81
C PHE A 213 20.10 -13.06 12.03
N ALA A 214 20.82 -14.18 11.90
CA ALA A 214 20.87 -15.23 12.93
C ALA A 214 21.47 -14.80 14.27
N HIS A 215 22.32 -13.76 14.27
CA HIS A 215 22.98 -13.23 15.47
C HIS A 215 22.31 -11.94 16.02
N LEU A 216 21.19 -11.52 15.43
CA LEU A 216 20.49 -10.30 15.81
C LEU A 216 19.41 -10.61 16.85
N ASP A 217 19.85 -11.11 18.01
CA ASP A 217 18.97 -11.64 19.06
C ASP A 217 18.01 -10.60 19.64
N LEU A 218 18.33 -9.30 19.52
CA LEU A 218 17.50 -8.19 20.02
C LEU A 218 16.78 -7.41 18.91
N LEU A 219 16.75 -7.91 17.67
CA LEU A 219 16.12 -7.20 16.55
C LEU A 219 14.60 -7.18 16.71
N GLU A 220 14.05 -5.98 16.90
CA GLU A 220 12.62 -5.76 17.10
C GLU A 220 11.92 -5.26 15.81
N GLU A 221 12.60 -4.42 15.02
CA GLU A 221 12.06 -3.87 13.78
C GLU A 221 12.95 -4.21 12.58
N LEU A 222 12.36 -4.88 11.59
CA LEU A 222 13.00 -5.17 10.31
C LEU A 222 12.15 -4.64 9.16
N ASN A 223 12.71 -3.68 8.42
CA ASN A 223 12.07 -3.08 7.26
C ASN A 223 12.80 -3.45 5.96
N LEU A 224 12.18 -4.34 5.19
CA LEU A 224 12.63 -4.81 3.89
C LEU A 224 11.74 -4.30 2.74
N ARG A 225 10.92 -3.28 3.01
CA ARG A 225 9.95 -2.75 2.05
C ARG A 225 10.61 -2.34 0.74
N GLY A 226 10.01 -2.60 -0.41
CA GLY A 226 10.47 -2.02 -1.67
C GLY A 226 11.79 -2.61 -2.16
N ASN A 227 12.04 -3.90 -1.92
CA ASN A 227 13.15 -4.65 -2.50
C ASN A 227 12.63 -5.53 -3.64
N ARG A 228 13.42 -6.53 -4.06
CA ARG A 228 13.10 -7.48 -5.14
C ARG A 228 13.06 -8.92 -4.63
N ILE A 229 12.73 -9.09 -3.35
CA ILE A 229 12.80 -10.39 -2.67
C ILE A 229 11.73 -11.30 -3.24
N ARG A 230 12.15 -12.45 -3.79
CA ARG A 230 11.25 -13.45 -4.41
C ARG A 230 10.90 -14.61 -3.50
N GLU A 231 11.83 -14.98 -2.63
CA GLU A 231 11.71 -16.12 -1.73
C GLU A 231 12.28 -15.78 -0.36
N LEU A 232 11.78 -16.49 0.65
CA LEU A 232 12.21 -16.40 2.03
C LEU A 232 12.55 -17.80 2.51
N SER A 233 13.78 -18.01 2.97
CA SER A 233 14.17 -19.28 3.55
C SER A 233 13.50 -19.47 4.91
N VAL A 234 13.32 -20.73 5.30
CA VAL A 234 12.96 -21.07 6.68
C VAL A 234 14.00 -20.46 7.63
N ASP A 235 13.58 -19.99 8.80
CA ASP A 235 14.44 -19.44 9.85
C ASP A 235 15.26 -18.19 9.47
N VAL A 236 14.91 -17.50 8.37
CA VAL A 236 15.60 -16.26 7.98
C VAL A 236 15.45 -15.15 9.02
N PHE A 237 14.32 -15.12 9.73
CA PHE A 237 13.98 -14.04 10.67
C PHE A 237 14.26 -14.43 12.13
N PRO A 238 14.83 -13.53 12.94
CA PRO A 238 15.06 -13.79 14.35
C PRO A 238 13.74 -13.76 15.15
N PRO A 239 13.64 -14.54 16.24
CA PRO A 239 12.41 -14.67 17.03
C PRO A 239 12.02 -13.40 17.82
N SER A 240 12.94 -12.46 17.98
CA SER A 240 12.75 -11.20 18.72
C SER A 240 11.91 -10.16 18.00
N LEU A 241 11.61 -10.36 16.71
CA LEU A 241 10.88 -9.37 15.91
C LEU A 241 9.50 -9.05 16.47
N ARG A 242 9.22 -7.76 16.53
CA ARG A 242 7.91 -7.17 16.82
C ARG A 242 7.25 -6.63 15.55
N LYS A 243 8.05 -6.14 14.60
CA LYS A 243 7.57 -5.51 13.38
C LYS A 243 8.37 -5.98 12.18
N LEU A 244 7.67 -6.60 11.23
CA LEU A 244 8.25 -7.10 9.99
C LEU A 244 7.53 -6.48 8.79
N ILE A 245 8.27 -5.72 7.97
CA ILE A 245 7.74 -5.08 6.77
C ILE A 245 8.38 -5.72 5.53
N LEU A 246 7.60 -6.50 4.81
CA LEU A 246 7.95 -7.14 3.54
C LEU A 246 7.18 -6.54 2.35
N LYS A 247 6.48 -5.43 2.58
CA LYS A 247 5.68 -4.72 1.59
C LYS A 247 6.44 -4.42 0.30
N LYS A 248 5.78 -4.49 -0.86
CA LYS A 248 6.36 -4.09 -2.15
C LYS A 248 7.64 -4.87 -2.45
N ASN A 249 7.54 -6.21 -2.43
CA ASN A 249 8.56 -7.14 -2.90
C ASN A 249 7.96 -8.02 -4.02
N ASP A 250 8.71 -9.03 -4.46
CA ASP A 250 8.31 -9.94 -5.53
C ASP A 250 7.91 -11.32 -4.99
N LEU A 251 7.40 -11.40 -3.76
CA LEU A 251 7.03 -12.67 -3.13
C LEU A 251 5.81 -13.26 -3.84
N ALA A 252 5.99 -14.40 -4.48
CA ALA A 252 4.91 -15.13 -5.17
C ALA A 252 4.35 -16.29 -4.34
N GLN A 253 5.19 -16.92 -3.52
CA GLN A 253 4.83 -18.05 -2.66
C GLN A 253 5.54 -17.94 -1.32
N LEU A 254 4.96 -18.55 -0.28
CA LEU A 254 5.51 -18.60 1.06
C LEU A 254 5.49 -20.04 1.58
N LEU A 255 6.58 -20.44 2.22
CA LEU A 255 6.63 -21.72 2.93
C LEU A 255 5.78 -21.62 4.21
N PRO A 256 4.99 -22.65 4.58
CA PRO A 256 4.11 -22.60 5.76
C PRO A 256 4.85 -22.27 7.07
N SER A 257 6.12 -22.65 7.19
CA SER A 257 6.93 -22.46 8.40
C SER A 257 7.75 -21.18 8.41
N VAL A 258 7.67 -20.30 7.41
CA VAL A 258 8.58 -19.14 7.32
C VAL A 258 8.48 -18.18 8.52
N PHE A 259 7.32 -18.10 9.17
CA PHE A 259 7.08 -17.20 10.32
C PHE A 259 6.94 -17.93 11.67
N HIS A 260 7.15 -19.26 11.73
CA HIS A 260 6.78 -20.07 12.91
C HIS A 260 7.47 -19.67 14.24
N LYS A 261 8.61 -18.98 14.19
CA LYS A 261 9.36 -18.48 15.36
C LYS A 261 8.94 -17.08 15.82
N LEU A 262 8.11 -16.37 15.08
CA LEU A 262 7.81 -14.96 15.31
C LEU A 262 6.71 -14.76 16.36
N LEU A 263 6.84 -15.38 17.54
CA LEU A 263 5.80 -15.39 18.59
C LEU A 263 5.44 -14.00 19.12
N HIS A 264 6.37 -13.04 18.99
CA HIS A 264 6.27 -11.68 19.51
C HIS A 264 5.92 -10.64 18.43
N VAL A 265 5.72 -11.05 17.17
CA VAL A 265 5.38 -10.11 16.09
C VAL A 265 4.00 -9.53 16.33
N THR A 266 3.90 -8.21 16.30
CA THR A 266 2.65 -7.45 16.47
C THR A 266 2.20 -6.83 15.14
N TYR A 267 3.13 -6.57 14.22
CA TYR A 267 2.86 -5.98 12.91
C TYR A 267 3.57 -6.77 11.80
N LEU A 268 2.79 -7.34 10.88
CA LEU A 268 3.28 -8.04 9.70
C LEU A 268 2.65 -7.44 8.43
N ASP A 269 3.49 -6.90 7.55
CA ASP A 269 3.05 -6.28 6.30
C ASP A 269 3.65 -7.01 5.10
N LEU A 270 2.79 -7.76 4.41
CA LEU A 270 3.04 -8.51 3.18
C LEU A 270 2.35 -7.86 1.97
N SER A 271 1.88 -6.62 2.10
CA SER A 271 1.10 -5.96 1.05
C SER A 271 1.93 -5.65 -0.20
N GLN A 272 1.27 -5.45 -1.35
CA GLN A 272 1.95 -5.14 -2.62
C GLN A 272 3.00 -6.21 -3.02
N ASN A 273 2.72 -7.49 -2.79
CA ASN A 273 3.51 -8.61 -3.29
C ASN A 273 2.77 -9.30 -4.45
N GLN A 274 3.16 -10.52 -4.79
CA GLN A 274 2.59 -11.30 -5.90
C GLN A 274 1.90 -12.58 -5.40
N LEU A 275 1.51 -12.64 -4.13
CA LEU A 275 0.96 -13.84 -3.50
C LEU A 275 -0.38 -14.21 -4.13
N SER A 276 -0.52 -15.43 -4.65
CA SER A 276 -1.78 -15.98 -5.15
C SER A 276 -2.48 -16.90 -4.15
N GLU A 277 -1.72 -17.52 -3.27
CA GLU A 277 -2.19 -18.45 -2.25
C GLU A 277 -1.53 -18.15 -0.91
N VAL A 278 -2.24 -18.46 0.18
CA VAL A 278 -1.74 -18.34 1.55
C VAL A 278 -1.86 -19.71 2.22
N PRO A 279 -0.75 -20.33 2.66
CA PRO A 279 -0.81 -21.61 3.35
C PRO A 279 -1.64 -21.54 4.62
N ALA A 280 -2.41 -22.60 4.88
CA ALA A 280 -3.36 -22.68 6.00
C ALA A 280 -2.74 -22.47 7.39
N ASN A 281 -1.45 -22.76 7.56
CA ASN A 281 -0.72 -22.64 8.82
C ASN A 281 0.34 -21.53 8.81
N LEU A 282 0.32 -20.63 7.82
CA LEU A 282 1.38 -19.62 7.64
C LEU A 282 1.56 -18.70 8.86
N PHE A 283 0.46 -18.35 9.51
CA PHE A 283 0.44 -17.46 10.68
C PHE A 283 0.27 -18.23 12.00
N GLN A 284 0.43 -19.56 11.96
CA GLN A 284 0.37 -20.36 13.16
C GLN A 284 1.43 -19.88 14.16
N ASN A 285 1.03 -19.73 15.42
CA ASN A 285 1.85 -19.24 16.55
C ASN A 285 2.13 -17.73 16.58
N LEU A 286 1.61 -16.91 15.67
CA LEU A 286 1.74 -15.45 15.74
C LEU A 286 0.77 -14.84 16.78
N ILE A 287 0.82 -15.35 18.02
CA ILE A 287 -0.15 -15.07 19.09
C ILE A 287 -0.18 -13.59 19.53
N SER A 288 0.89 -12.85 19.27
CA SER A 288 1.00 -11.41 19.59
C SER A 288 0.52 -10.50 18.46
N LEU A 289 0.13 -11.06 17.31
CA LEU A 289 -0.15 -10.29 16.10
C LEU A 289 -1.34 -9.36 16.32
N LYS A 290 -1.14 -8.07 16.04
CA LYS A 290 -2.16 -7.00 16.14
C LYS A 290 -2.60 -6.52 14.77
N LYS A 291 -1.69 -6.48 13.79
CA LYS A 291 -2.01 -6.02 12.45
C LYS A 291 -1.35 -6.90 11.40
N LEU A 292 -2.19 -7.38 10.48
CA LEU A 292 -1.80 -8.16 9.32
C LEU A 292 -2.24 -7.45 8.04
N ASP A 293 -1.27 -7.15 7.18
CA ASP A 293 -1.55 -6.55 5.88
C ASP A 293 -1.18 -7.50 4.74
N LEU A 294 -2.20 -8.01 4.03
CA LEU A 294 -2.11 -8.85 2.84
C LEU A 294 -2.67 -8.14 1.60
N SER A 295 -2.96 -6.84 1.69
CA SER A 295 -3.58 -6.08 0.62
C SER A 295 -2.71 -5.96 -0.63
N GLU A 296 -3.32 -5.66 -1.77
CA GLU A 296 -2.59 -5.44 -3.03
C GLU A 296 -1.73 -6.66 -3.45
N ASN A 297 -2.25 -7.87 -3.25
CA ASN A 297 -1.68 -9.13 -3.75
C ASN A 297 -2.58 -9.71 -4.86
N ARG A 298 -2.43 -11.00 -5.18
CA ARG A 298 -3.23 -11.72 -6.18
C ARG A 298 -4.02 -12.87 -5.57
N ILE A 299 -4.33 -12.79 -4.26
CA ILE A 299 -4.89 -13.90 -3.49
C ILE A 299 -6.30 -14.21 -3.99
N THR A 300 -6.57 -15.46 -4.36
CA THR A 300 -7.87 -15.91 -4.90
C THR A 300 -8.79 -16.51 -3.84
N THR A 301 -8.20 -17.21 -2.87
CA THR A 301 -8.90 -17.89 -1.78
C THR A 301 -8.04 -17.84 -0.52
N LEU A 302 -8.69 -17.97 0.63
CA LEU A 302 -8.04 -18.11 1.93
C LEU A 302 -8.59 -19.36 2.61
N PRO A 303 -7.74 -20.28 3.11
CA PRO A 303 -8.19 -21.39 3.93
C PRO A 303 -8.90 -20.87 5.20
N GLY A 304 -10.00 -21.47 5.62
CA GLY A 304 -10.75 -21.04 6.81
C GLY A 304 -9.95 -21.11 8.11
N THR A 305 -8.85 -21.85 8.15
CA THR A 305 -7.97 -21.94 9.33
C THR A 305 -6.81 -20.95 9.34
N VAL A 306 -6.65 -20.12 8.30
CA VAL A 306 -5.44 -19.29 8.13
C VAL A 306 -5.24 -18.25 9.25
N PHE A 307 -6.32 -17.78 9.87
CA PHE A 307 -6.29 -16.84 11.00
C PHE A 307 -6.58 -17.49 12.36
N LYS A 308 -6.67 -18.83 12.41
CA LYS A 308 -6.96 -19.57 13.64
C LYS A 308 -5.90 -19.28 14.71
N GLY A 309 -6.35 -18.99 15.93
CA GLY A 309 -5.50 -18.69 17.08
C GLY A 309 -4.93 -17.26 17.12
N LEU A 310 -5.25 -16.40 16.14
CA LEU A 310 -4.88 -14.99 16.15
C LEU A 310 -5.88 -14.16 16.98
N PHE A 311 -6.10 -14.54 18.24
CA PHE A 311 -7.12 -13.93 19.11
C PHE A 311 -6.90 -12.43 19.34
N GLY A 312 -5.64 -11.99 19.30
CA GLY A 312 -5.28 -10.61 19.58
C GLY A 312 -5.30 -9.66 18.39
N VAL A 313 -5.63 -10.13 17.18
CA VAL A 313 -5.52 -9.32 15.95
C VAL A 313 -6.60 -8.24 15.91
N LYS A 314 -6.19 -7.02 15.60
CA LYS A 314 -7.02 -5.82 15.56
C LYS A 314 -7.32 -5.38 14.14
N ALA A 315 -6.43 -5.64 13.19
CA ALA A 315 -6.62 -5.24 11.80
C ALA A 315 -6.17 -6.33 10.82
N ILE A 316 -7.07 -6.71 9.92
CA ILE A 316 -6.79 -7.57 8.78
C ILE A 316 -7.12 -6.82 7.49
N HIS A 317 -6.09 -6.57 6.68
CA HIS A 317 -6.23 -5.91 5.39
C HIS A 317 -6.10 -6.92 4.25
N LEU A 318 -7.16 -7.06 3.46
CA LEU A 318 -7.27 -7.97 2.31
C LEU A 318 -7.70 -7.25 1.03
N GLN A 319 -7.84 -5.92 1.07
CA GLN A 319 -8.30 -5.14 -0.06
C GLN A 319 -7.38 -5.24 -1.28
N LYS A 320 -7.94 -5.05 -2.48
CA LYS A 320 -7.20 -5.13 -3.75
C LYS A 320 -6.51 -6.50 -3.95
N ASN A 321 -7.27 -7.57 -3.74
CA ASN A 321 -6.88 -8.95 -4.08
C ASN A 321 -7.86 -9.53 -5.13
N ASN A 322 -7.78 -10.83 -5.38
CA ASN A 322 -8.65 -11.55 -6.29
C ASN A 322 -9.64 -12.49 -5.57
N LEU A 323 -10.00 -12.19 -4.31
CA LEU A 323 -10.81 -13.09 -3.49
C LEU A 323 -12.20 -13.28 -4.12
N SER A 324 -12.56 -14.52 -4.44
CA SER A 324 -13.86 -14.86 -5.06
C SER A 324 -14.88 -15.41 -4.07
N SER A 325 -14.42 -15.94 -2.93
CA SER A 325 -15.23 -16.52 -1.87
C SER A 325 -14.53 -16.40 -0.51
N LEU A 326 -15.31 -16.50 0.55
CA LEU A 326 -14.85 -16.56 1.93
C LEU A 326 -15.38 -17.85 2.57
N GLU A 327 -14.58 -18.50 3.40
CA GLU A 327 -15.02 -19.65 4.20
C GLU A 327 -15.75 -19.17 5.47
N GLU A 328 -16.71 -19.96 5.96
CA GLU A 328 -17.57 -19.61 7.10
C GLU A 328 -16.78 -19.36 8.38
N ASP A 329 -15.81 -20.22 8.70
CA ASP A 329 -15.04 -20.17 9.95
C ASP A 329 -13.80 -19.25 9.87
N LEU A 330 -13.61 -18.47 8.80
CA LEU A 330 -12.38 -17.70 8.56
C LEU A 330 -12.04 -16.69 9.68
N LEU A 331 -13.07 -16.13 10.33
CA LEU A 331 -12.95 -15.09 11.35
C LEU A 331 -13.40 -15.54 12.75
N LYS A 332 -13.54 -16.86 12.96
CA LYS A 332 -14.13 -17.44 14.18
C LYS A 332 -13.45 -17.04 15.49
N ASP A 333 -12.14 -16.81 15.45
CA ASP A 333 -11.34 -16.48 16.64
C ASP A 333 -11.11 -14.95 16.79
N GLN A 334 -11.60 -14.13 15.84
CA GLN A 334 -11.25 -12.71 15.69
C GLN A 334 -12.26 -11.75 16.37
N HIS A 335 -12.63 -12.05 17.62
CA HIS A 335 -13.66 -11.29 18.34
C HIS A 335 -13.30 -9.82 18.61
N ASP A 336 -12.02 -9.54 18.87
CA ASP A 336 -11.53 -8.20 19.24
C ASP A 336 -11.14 -7.32 18.04
N MET A 337 -11.52 -7.70 16.82
CA MET A 337 -11.09 -7.04 15.59
C MET A 337 -11.71 -5.64 15.44
N GLU A 338 -10.89 -4.66 15.08
CA GLU A 338 -11.27 -3.25 14.91
C GLU A 338 -11.40 -2.87 13.42
N HIS A 339 -10.64 -3.53 12.53
CA HIS A 339 -10.63 -3.23 11.10
C HIS A 339 -10.58 -4.49 10.24
N LEU A 340 -11.51 -4.61 9.30
CA LEU A 340 -11.54 -5.65 8.28
C LEU A 340 -11.75 -5.05 6.89
N TYR A 341 -10.71 -5.08 6.06
CA TYR A 341 -10.79 -4.49 4.73
C TYR A 341 -10.85 -5.57 3.65
N LEU A 342 -12.01 -5.71 3.01
CA LEU A 342 -12.30 -6.67 1.94
C LEU A 342 -12.60 -5.97 0.60
N SER A 343 -12.43 -4.65 0.53
CA SER A 343 -12.77 -3.85 -0.65
C SER A 343 -11.92 -4.22 -1.87
N MET A 344 -12.43 -3.93 -3.07
CA MET A 344 -11.72 -4.15 -4.33
C MET A 344 -11.26 -5.62 -4.50
N ASN A 345 -12.17 -6.57 -4.26
CA ASN A 345 -11.99 -8.00 -4.50
C ASN A 345 -13.04 -8.49 -5.53
N HIS A 346 -13.19 -9.81 -5.67
CA HIS A 346 -14.13 -10.44 -6.60
C HIS A 346 -15.28 -11.16 -5.88
N LEU A 347 -15.59 -10.73 -4.65
CA LEU A 347 -16.63 -11.34 -3.83
C LEU A 347 -18.01 -11.06 -4.43
N ARG A 348 -18.79 -12.12 -4.62
CA ARG A 348 -20.18 -12.01 -5.08
C ARG A 348 -21.18 -12.09 -3.93
N ARG A 349 -20.78 -12.68 -2.80
CA ARG A 349 -21.58 -12.89 -1.59
C ARG A 349 -20.64 -13.11 -0.41
N VAL A 350 -21.17 -12.98 0.80
CA VAL A 350 -20.52 -13.33 2.07
C VAL A 350 -21.30 -14.50 2.68
N PRO A 351 -20.65 -15.50 3.29
CA PRO A 351 -21.35 -16.58 3.98
C PRO A 351 -22.27 -16.04 5.09
N ARG A 352 -23.32 -16.82 5.41
CA ARG A 352 -24.22 -16.45 6.51
C ARG A 352 -23.45 -16.53 7.83
N GLY A 353 -23.67 -15.54 8.68
CA GLY A 353 -23.03 -15.47 10.00
C GLY A 353 -21.57 -15.01 10.00
N PHE A 354 -20.98 -14.70 8.84
CA PHE A 354 -19.55 -14.39 8.72
C PHE A 354 -19.08 -13.19 9.58
N PHE A 355 -19.97 -12.24 9.88
CA PHE A 355 -19.68 -11.07 10.70
C PHE A 355 -20.29 -11.15 12.11
N ASP A 356 -20.94 -12.26 12.47
CA ASP A 356 -21.73 -12.33 13.71
C ASP A 356 -20.84 -12.35 14.97
N ASP A 357 -19.61 -12.87 14.84
CA ASP A 357 -18.63 -12.96 15.92
C ASP A 357 -17.76 -11.69 16.07
N LEU A 358 -17.96 -10.67 15.22
CA LEU A 358 -17.18 -9.43 15.25
C LEU A 358 -17.72 -8.44 16.29
N ASP A 359 -16.82 -7.67 16.91
CA ASP A 359 -17.21 -6.52 17.72
C ASP A 359 -18.08 -5.55 16.90
N PHE A 360 -19.13 -5.03 17.53
CA PHE A 360 -20.03 -4.03 16.95
C PHE A 360 -19.33 -2.70 16.61
N GLN A 361 -18.07 -2.50 16.98
CA GLN A 361 -17.24 -1.35 16.58
C GLN A 361 -16.29 -1.67 15.42
N CYS A 362 -16.27 -2.90 14.92
CA CYS A 362 -15.39 -3.32 13.82
C CYS A 362 -15.75 -2.59 12.53
N LEU A 363 -14.77 -1.86 11.99
CA LEU A 363 -14.89 -1.10 10.76
C LEU A 363 -14.61 -1.98 9.54
N VAL A 364 -15.59 -2.08 8.64
CA VAL A 364 -15.54 -2.98 7.48
C VAL A 364 -15.56 -2.19 6.17
N GLN A 365 -14.64 -2.52 5.25
CA GLN A 365 -14.67 -2.02 3.88
C GLN A 365 -15.11 -3.11 2.89
N LEU A 366 -16.19 -2.86 2.15
CA LEU A 366 -16.81 -3.85 1.24
C LEU A 366 -16.94 -3.37 -0.22
N HIS A 367 -16.70 -2.08 -0.47
CA HIS A 367 -16.90 -1.47 -1.79
C HIS A 367 -15.99 -2.09 -2.87
N GLY A 368 -16.35 -1.94 -4.14
CA GLY A 368 -15.55 -2.45 -5.26
C GLY A 368 -15.52 -3.99 -5.40
N ASN A 369 -16.52 -4.68 -4.84
CA ASN A 369 -16.77 -6.10 -5.07
C ASN A 369 -17.99 -6.30 -6.00
N PRO A 370 -18.00 -7.32 -6.88
CA PRO A 370 -19.11 -7.59 -7.80
C PRO A 370 -20.28 -8.30 -7.11
N TRP A 371 -20.92 -7.63 -6.14
CA TRP A 371 -22.02 -8.20 -5.34
C TRP A 371 -23.18 -8.70 -6.22
N ARG A 372 -23.60 -9.94 -6.00
CA ARG A 372 -24.75 -10.57 -6.66
C ARG A 372 -25.96 -10.46 -5.74
N CYS A 373 -26.85 -9.52 -6.06
CA CYS A 373 -28.02 -9.16 -5.27
C CYS A 373 -29.24 -10.05 -5.56
N ASP A 374 -29.11 -11.35 -5.29
CA ASP A 374 -30.23 -12.29 -5.26
C ASP A 374 -30.59 -12.67 -3.81
N CYS A 375 -31.40 -13.71 -3.60
CA CYS A 375 -31.74 -14.16 -2.24
C CYS A 375 -30.52 -14.56 -1.40
N GLY A 376 -29.37 -14.86 -2.01
CA GLY A 376 -28.15 -15.21 -1.32
C GLY A 376 -27.45 -14.03 -0.67
N ILE A 377 -27.73 -12.78 -1.07
CA ILE A 377 -27.10 -11.59 -0.48
C ILE A 377 -27.80 -11.11 0.80
N ARG A 378 -28.98 -11.64 1.12
CA ARG A 378 -29.87 -11.10 2.16
C ARG A 378 -29.16 -10.86 3.50
N TYR A 379 -28.41 -11.86 3.97
CA TYR A 379 -27.60 -11.72 5.19
C TYR A 379 -26.69 -10.48 5.17
N LEU A 380 -25.95 -10.28 4.08
CA LEU A 380 -25.05 -9.14 3.93
C LEU A 380 -25.83 -7.82 3.88
N SER A 381 -26.93 -7.79 3.13
CA SER A 381 -27.81 -6.62 3.03
C SER A 381 -28.34 -6.20 4.41
N ASP A 382 -28.87 -7.16 5.17
CA ASP A 382 -29.43 -6.95 6.50
C ASP A 382 -28.36 -6.52 7.49
N TRP A 383 -27.20 -7.18 7.46
CA TRP A 383 -26.07 -6.82 8.31
C TRP A 383 -25.59 -5.39 8.06
N ILE A 384 -25.43 -4.97 6.80
CA ILE A 384 -25.02 -3.59 6.47
C ILE A 384 -26.08 -2.59 6.93
N ARG A 385 -27.38 -2.87 6.72
CA ARG A 385 -28.49 -1.99 7.15
C ARG A 385 -28.47 -1.75 8.66
N ASN A 386 -28.11 -2.77 9.43
CA ASN A 386 -28.00 -2.69 10.89
C ASN A 386 -26.67 -2.07 11.37
N ASN A 387 -25.64 -2.01 10.51
CA ASN A 387 -24.29 -1.59 10.86
C ASN A 387 -23.77 -0.42 9.99
N LEU A 388 -24.66 0.48 9.53
CA LEU A 388 -24.31 1.56 8.59
C LEU A 388 -23.13 2.45 9.03
N ARG A 389 -22.93 2.66 10.33
CA ARG A 389 -21.83 3.47 10.87
C ARG A 389 -20.46 2.79 10.80
N ASN A 390 -20.47 1.46 10.67
CA ASN A 390 -19.29 0.62 10.71
C ASN A 390 -18.86 0.16 9.32
N VAL A 391 -19.63 0.50 8.28
CA VAL A 391 -19.29 0.19 6.89
C VAL A 391 -18.78 1.45 6.21
N GLU A 392 -17.48 1.49 5.96
CA GLU A 392 -16.88 2.62 5.24
C GLU A 392 -17.34 2.65 3.78
N ASP A 393 -17.56 3.87 3.27
CA ASP A 393 -17.98 4.10 1.90
C ASP A 393 -19.21 3.24 1.51
N VAL A 394 -20.19 3.08 2.42
CA VAL A 394 -21.39 2.24 2.20
C VAL A 394 -22.15 2.59 0.92
N THR A 395 -22.11 3.86 0.50
CA THR A 395 -22.72 4.33 -0.77
C THR A 395 -22.06 3.73 -2.01
N ARG A 396 -20.82 3.24 -1.90
CA ARG A 396 -20.06 2.56 -2.96
C ARG A 396 -20.19 1.04 -2.92
N VAL A 397 -21.07 0.51 -2.06
CA VAL A 397 -21.47 -0.90 -2.03
C VAL A 397 -22.74 -1.06 -2.87
N TYR A 398 -22.59 -1.49 -4.12
CA TYR A 398 -23.69 -1.61 -5.08
C TYR A 398 -23.78 -3.00 -5.70
N CYS A 399 -24.97 -3.31 -6.18
CA CYS A 399 -25.26 -4.54 -6.91
C CYS A 399 -24.57 -4.53 -8.27
N HIS A 400 -23.81 -5.56 -8.57
CA HIS A 400 -23.24 -5.78 -9.90
C HIS A 400 -24.11 -6.70 -10.76
N ALA A 401 -24.82 -7.64 -10.13
CA ALA A 401 -25.73 -8.57 -10.79
C ALA A 401 -26.93 -8.87 -9.89
N PRO A 402 -28.04 -9.38 -10.45
CA PRO A 402 -28.41 -9.40 -11.88
C PRO A 402 -28.57 -8.00 -12.52
N GLU A 403 -28.56 -7.93 -13.86
CA GLU A 403 -28.53 -6.66 -14.62
C GLU A 403 -29.67 -5.69 -14.27
N PHE A 404 -30.88 -6.18 -13.98
CA PHE A 404 -32.05 -5.33 -13.68
C PHE A 404 -31.97 -4.54 -12.36
N ILE A 405 -31.02 -4.88 -11.48
CA ILE A 405 -30.72 -4.15 -10.22
C ILE A 405 -29.27 -3.66 -10.19
N ARG A 406 -28.54 -3.79 -11.29
CA ARG A 406 -27.14 -3.34 -11.37
C ARG A 406 -27.05 -1.84 -11.07
N GLY A 407 -26.00 -1.45 -10.37
CA GLY A 407 -25.72 -0.07 -9.97
C GLY A 407 -26.55 0.45 -8.79
N HIS A 408 -27.59 -0.28 -8.35
CA HIS A 408 -28.32 0.10 -7.15
C HIS A 408 -27.49 -0.17 -5.90
N SER A 409 -27.54 0.75 -4.93
CA SER A 409 -26.84 0.55 -3.65
C SER A 409 -27.46 -0.61 -2.90
N LEU A 410 -26.63 -1.51 -2.37
CA LEU A 410 -27.08 -2.74 -1.70
C LEU A 410 -28.04 -2.44 -0.53
N VAL A 411 -27.84 -1.34 0.19
CA VAL A 411 -28.70 -0.95 1.32
C VAL A 411 -30.06 -0.38 0.89
N SER A 412 -30.20 0.01 -0.38
CA SER A 412 -31.41 0.63 -0.93
C SER A 412 -32.33 -0.35 -1.67
N VAL A 413 -31.90 -1.59 -1.87
CA VAL A 413 -32.69 -2.59 -2.60
C VAL A 413 -33.73 -3.21 -1.66
N ASP A 414 -35.00 -3.17 -2.07
CA ASP A 414 -36.09 -3.83 -1.35
C ASP A 414 -35.90 -5.34 -1.30
N GLU A 415 -36.23 -5.97 -0.18
CA GLU A 415 -36.05 -7.41 0.04
C GLU A 415 -36.80 -8.27 -0.99
N GLU A 416 -37.95 -7.80 -1.48
CA GLU A 416 -38.74 -8.47 -2.52
C GLU A 416 -37.95 -8.60 -3.84
N ARG A 417 -37.07 -7.64 -4.14
CA ARG A 417 -36.20 -7.67 -5.33
C ARG A 417 -35.00 -8.61 -5.16
N LEU A 418 -34.66 -8.98 -3.92
CA LEU A 418 -33.63 -9.97 -3.57
C LEU A 418 -34.23 -11.38 -3.59
N ALA A 419 -34.85 -11.77 -4.70
CA ALA A 419 -35.42 -13.10 -4.89
C ALA A 419 -34.46 -13.99 -5.70
N CYS A 420 -34.37 -15.27 -5.32
CA CYS A 420 -33.86 -16.29 -6.24
C CYS A 420 -35.07 -16.86 -6.95
N GLY A 421 -35.04 -16.90 -8.29
CA GLY A 421 -36.03 -17.64 -9.04
C GLY A 421 -36.11 -19.06 -8.48
N THR A 422 -37.24 -19.44 -7.91
CA THR A 422 -37.48 -20.84 -7.56
C THR A 422 -37.39 -21.63 -8.85
N ASN A 423 -36.54 -22.66 -8.89
CA ASN A 423 -36.75 -23.76 -9.81
C ASN A 423 -38.08 -24.44 -9.42
N SER A 424 -39.20 -23.86 -9.86
CA SER A 424 -40.40 -24.64 -10.08
C SER A 424 -40.12 -25.44 -11.34
N SER A 425 -39.71 -26.69 -11.15
CA SER A 425 -39.98 -27.72 -12.14
C SER A 425 -41.45 -27.60 -12.56
N SER A 426 -41.66 -27.34 -13.85
CA SER A 426 -42.94 -27.46 -14.57
C SER A 426 -44.17 -26.83 -13.90
N SER A 427 -44.42 -25.57 -14.20
CA SER A 427 -45.79 -25.11 -14.43
C SER A 427 -45.84 -24.38 -15.77
N GLU A 428 -46.81 -24.78 -16.57
CA GLU A 428 -46.93 -24.55 -18.00
C GLU A 428 -46.77 -23.07 -18.38
N THR A 429 -45.77 -22.79 -19.21
CA THR A 429 -45.77 -21.59 -20.05
C THR A 429 -46.62 -21.94 -21.26
N ASN A 430 -47.84 -21.39 -21.34
CA ASN A 430 -48.62 -21.42 -22.56
C ASN A 430 -47.92 -20.52 -23.58
N ILE A 431 -47.03 -21.10 -24.37
CA ILE A 431 -46.47 -20.46 -25.56
C ILE A 431 -47.53 -20.61 -26.65
N THR A 432 -48.15 -19.49 -27.03
CA THR A 432 -49.03 -19.44 -28.20
C THR A 432 -48.22 -18.86 -29.37
N GLU A 433 -48.13 -19.61 -30.46
CA GLU A 433 -47.64 -19.09 -31.74
C GLU A 433 -48.70 -18.13 -32.31
N ILE A 434 -48.29 -16.92 -32.65
CA ILE A 434 -49.18 -15.91 -33.25
C ILE A 434 -49.18 -16.14 -34.76
N PRO A 435 -50.33 -16.44 -35.40
CA PRO A 435 -50.43 -16.47 -36.85
C PRO A 435 -50.17 -15.06 -37.39
N VAL A 436 -49.25 -14.93 -38.34
CA VAL A 436 -49.00 -13.67 -39.05
C VAL A 436 -49.81 -13.72 -40.35
N ASP A 437 -50.82 -12.86 -40.48
CA ASP A 437 -51.54 -12.70 -41.75
C ASP A 437 -50.66 -11.90 -42.73
N GLY A 438 -50.17 -12.59 -43.75
CA GLY A 438 -49.31 -12.04 -44.79
C GLY A 438 -48.94 -13.13 -45.78
N ASP A 439 -49.80 -13.34 -46.77
CA ASP A 439 -49.56 -14.21 -47.93
C ASP A 439 -48.47 -13.59 -48.82
N ASP A 440 -47.21 -13.85 -48.48
CA ASP A 440 -46.09 -13.81 -49.41
C ASP A 440 -45.13 -14.91 -49.00
N GLY A 441 -45.00 -15.94 -49.84
CA GLY A 441 -44.35 -17.23 -49.57
C GLY A 441 -42.83 -17.22 -49.36
N ASP A 442 -42.29 -16.28 -48.57
CA ASP A 442 -40.89 -16.27 -48.12
C ASP A 442 -40.80 -15.83 -46.65
N GLY A 443 -40.62 -16.79 -45.75
CA GLY A 443 -40.70 -16.69 -44.28
C GLY A 443 -40.05 -15.45 -43.63
N GLY A 444 -40.86 -14.41 -43.41
CA GLY A 444 -40.40 -13.09 -42.98
C GLY A 444 -40.34 -12.82 -41.47
N VAL A 445 -41.30 -13.34 -40.69
CA VAL A 445 -41.46 -12.98 -39.26
C VAL A 445 -42.04 -14.14 -38.47
N HIS A 446 -41.39 -14.56 -37.40
CA HIS A 446 -41.94 -15.57 -36.48
C HIS A 446 -42.03 -15.01 -35.06
N CYS A 447 -43.25 -14.85 -34.55
CA CYS A 447 -43.52 -14.25 -33.26
C CYS A 447 -44.12 -15.25 -32.27
N SER A 448 -43.69 -15.16 -31.02
CA SER A 448 -44.21 -15.96 -29.90
C SER A 448 -44.69 -15.02 -28.80
N LEU A 449 -45.86 -15.32 -28.23
CA LEU A 449 -46.39 -14.63 -27.06
C LEU A 449 -45.99 -15.42 -25.81
N ARG A 450 -45.44 -14.73 -24.81
CA ARG A 450 -45.29 -15.25 -23.45
C ARG A 450 -46.10 -14.39 -22.50
N ASP A 451 -47.07 -14.99 -21.85
CA ASP A 451 -47.76 -14.37 -20.72
C ASP A 451 -47.19 -14.93 -19.41
N PHE A 452 -46.79 -14.03 -18.51
CA PHE A 452 -46.41 -14.38 -17.16
C PHE A 452 -46.96 -13.36 -16.17
N LYS A 453 -47.89 -13.80 -15.31
CA LYS A 453 -48.43 -13.02 -14.18
C LYS A 453 -48.89 -11.60 -14.56
N GLY A 454 -49.63 -11.46 -15.67
CA GLY A 454 -50.20 -10.17 -16.10
C GLY A 454 -49.25 -9.29 -16.91
N GLN A 455 -48.10 -9.84 -17.33
CA GLN A 455 -47.19 -9.21 -18.28
C GLN A 455 -47.09 -10.04 -19.56
N ALA A 456 -47.64 -9.51 -20.66
CA ALA A 456 -47.54 -10.11 -21.98
C ALA A 456 -46.27 -9.63 -22.68
N THR A 457 -45.40 -10.57 -23.09
CA THR A 457 -44.17 -10.29 -23.85
C THR A 457 -44.29 -10.93 -25.23
N ILE A 458 -44.23 -10.12 -26.29
CA ILE A 458 -44.18 -10.58 -27.67
C ILE A 458 -42.71 -10.65 -28.10
N GLN A 459 -42.24 -11.82 -28.49
CA GLN A 459 -40.88 -12.01 -28.99
C GLN A 459 -40.92 -12.45 -30.45
N CYS A 460 -40.36 -11.62 -31.33
CA CYS A 460 -40.33 -11.88 -32.77
C CYS A 460 -38.92 -12.11 -33.29
N LYS A 461 -38.79 -13.08 -34.21
CA LYS A 461 -37.60 -13.35 -34.99
C LYS A 461 -37.84 -12.87 -36.42
N LEU A 462 -37.09 -11.86 -36.82
CA LEU A 462 -37.12 -11.29 -38.16
C LEU A 462 -36.00 -11.92 -39.01
N THR A 463 -36.32 -12.34 -40.22
CA THR A 463 -35.31 -12.90 -41.16
C THR A 463 -34.71 -11.83 -42.09
N LYS A 464 -35.37 -10.66 -42.21
CA LYS A 464 -34.94 -9.46 -42.95
C LYS A 464 -35.29 -8.22 -42.11
N CYS A 465 -34.51 -7.13 -42.17
CA CYS A 465 -34.89 -5.90 -41.48
C CYS A 465 -36.06 -5.23 -42.20
N SER A 466 -37.23 -5.24 -41.56
CA SER A 466 -38.43 -4.53 -41.98
C SER A 466 -38.97 -3.72 -40.81
N SER A 467 -39.74 -2.66 -41.10
CA SER A 467 -40.56 -1.99 -40.10
C SER A 467 -41.64 -2.95 -39.61
N VAL A 468 -41.73 -3.16 -38.30
CA VAL A 468 -42.74 -4.05 -37.72
C VAL A 468 -43.72 -3.21 -36.93
N LYS A 469 -45.02 -3.46 -37.17
CA LYS A 469 -46.11 -2.84 -36.46
C LYS A 469 -46.87 -3.92 -35.70
N PHE A 470 -46.91 -3.77 -34.38
CA PHE A 470 -47.66 -4.64 -33.50
C PHE A 470 -48.95 -3.94 -33.09
N GLN A 471 -50.05 -4.66 -33.20
CA GLN A 471 -51.35 -4.24 -32.69
C GLN A 471 -51.79 -5.31 -31.70
N ALA A 472 -51.91 -4.93 -30.43
CA ALA A 472 -52.35 -5.82 -29.37
C ALA A 472 -53.68 -5.30 -28.81
N LEU A 473 -54.70 -6.16 -28.80
CA LEU A 473 -55.93 -5.96 -28.04
C LEU A 473 -55.78 -6.66 -26.68
N PHE A 474 -56.04 -5.91 -25.61
CA PHE A 474 -56.10 -6.41 -24.24
C PHE A 474 -57.55 -6.42 -23.79
N GLU A 475 -58.07 -7.59 -23.44
CA GLU A 475 -59.38 -7.73 -22.79
C GLU A 475 -59.16 -7.91 -21.29
N PHE A 476 -59.74 -7.02 -20.48
CA PHE A 476 -59.65 -7.08 -19.02
C PHE A 476 -60.79 -7.93 -18.45
N GLY A 477 -60.61 -8.49 -17.26
CA GLY A 477 -61.60 -9.37 -16.62
C GLY A 477 -62.96 -8.73 -16.31
N ASP A 478 -63.10 -7.42 -16.51
CA ASP A 478 -64.37 -6.67 -16.45
C ASP A 478 -65.08 -6.53 -17.81
N GLY A 479 -64.53 -7.14 -18.87
CA GLY A 479 -65.04 -7.08 -20.24
C GLY A 479 -64.68 -5.81 -21.00
N SER A 480 -63.80 -4.96 -20.45
CA SER A 480 -63.27 -3.80 -21.16
C SER A 480 -62.12 -4.17 -22.09
N GLU A 481 -62.08 -3.58 -23.28
CA GLU A 481 -61.01 -3.79 -24.26
C GLU A 481 -60.12 -2.54 -24.37
N SER A 482 -58.80 -2.74 -24.49
CA SER A 482 -57.83 -1.68 -24.74
C SER A 482 -56.90 -2.07 -25.87
N GLU A 483 -56.80 -1.19 -26.86
CA GLU A 483 -55.94 -1.39 -28.02
C GLU A 483 -54.63 -0.61 -27.86
N ARG A 484 -53.50 -1.30 -28.07
CA ARG A 484 -52.17 -0.69 -28.12
C ARG A 484 -51.51 -1.02 -29.44
N VAL A 485 -51.18 0.02 -30.19
CA VAL A 485 -50.35 -0.07 -31.39
C VAL A 485 -48.94 0.35 -31.03
N VAL A 486 -47.97 -0.54 -31.24
CA VAL A 486 -46.54 -0.26 -31.09
C VAL A 486 -45.89 -0.48 -32.45
N SER A 487 -45.40 0.61 -33.04
CA SER A 487 -44.58 0.57 -34.26
C SER A 487 -43.15 0.92 -33.91
N GLU A 488 -42.20 0.10 -34.34
CA GLU A 488 -40.78 0.40 -34.21
C GLU A 488 -40.18 0.53 -35.61
N GLU A 489 -39.65 1.72 -35.90
CA GLU A 489 -38.95 2.04 -37.15
C GLU A 489 -37.44 2.00 -36.90
N TRP A 490 -36.69 1.34 -37.78
CA TRP A 490 -35.24 1.26 -37.66
C TRP A 490 -34.59 2.58 -38.10
N PRO A 491 -33.66 3.17 -37.31
CA PRO A 491 -32.91 4.35 -37.74
C PRO A 491 -31.96 3.99 -38.89
N ALA A 492 -32.02 4.72 -40.01
CA ALA A 492 -31.17 4.49 -41.17
C ALA A 492 -29.75 5.07 -40.97
N PRO A 493 -28.67 4.39 -41.42
CA PRO A 493 -28.65 3.05 -42.02
C PRO A 493 -28.51 1.93 -40.96
N ALA A 494 -29.43 0.95 -40.98
CA ALA A 494 -29.40 -0.21 -40.09
C ALA A 494 -28.84 -1.44 -40.82
N ARG A 495 -27.93 -2.18 -40.17
CA ARG A 495 -27.29 -3.40 -40.71
C ARG A 495 -27.83 -4.66 -40.04
N CYS A 496 -28.33 -5.60 -40.84
CA CYS A 496 -28.85 -6.88 -40.37
C CYS A 496 -27.77 -7.97 -40.35
N SER A 497 -27.96 -9.01 -39.53
CA SER A 497 -27.04 -10.15 -39.38
C SER A 497 -26.82 -10.98 -40.66
N ASN A 498 -27.74 -10.89 -41.63
CA ASN A 498 -27.61 -11.52 -42.95
C ASN A 498 -26.87 -10.63 -43.99
N GLY A 499 -26.37 -9.45 -43.58
CA GLY A 499 -25.65 -8.52 -44.44
C GLY A 499 -26.52 -7.51 -45.21
N THR A 500 -27.84 -7.51 -45.04
CA THR A 500 -28.72 -6.49 -45.64
C THR A 500 -28.59 -5.15 -44.90
N ILE A 501 -28.61 -4.05 -45.67
CA ILE A 501 -28.55 -2.67 -45.16
C ILE A 501 -29.89 -2.01 -45.49
N TYR A 502 -30.60 -1.56 -44.47
CA TYR A 502 -31.80 -0.75 -44.65
C TYR A 502 -31.37 0.72 -44.81
N GLY A 503 -31.64 1.32 -45.97
CA GLY A 503 -31.53 2.77 -46.19
C GLY A 503 -30.21 3.32 -46.75
N SER A 504 -29.43 2.58 -47.56
CA SER A 504 -28.30 3.19 -48.28
C SER A 504 -28.21 2.77 -49.75
N ASP A 505 -28.32 3.74 -50.65
CA ASP A 505 -27.74 3.67 -51.99
C ASP A 505 -26.20 3.59 -51.88
N LEU A 506 -25.61 2.67 -52.66
CA LEU A 506 -24.20 2.60 -53.09
C LEU A 506 -23.11 2.04 -52.13
N THR A 507 -22.67 0.82 -52.50
CA THR A 507 -21.28 0.34 -52.68
C THR A 507 -20.20 0.66 -51.62
N GLU A 508 -19.83 -0.35 -50.83
CA GLU A 508 -18.46 -0.91 -50.79
C GLU A 508 -18.31 -2.02 -49.73
N THR A 509 -17.77 -3.15 -50.16
CA THR A 509 -17.41 -4.32 -49.36
C THR A 509 -16.14 -4.10 -48.55
N LYS A 510 -16.21 -4.29 -47.22
CA LYS A 510 -15.06 -4.74 -46.40
C LYS A 510 -15.52 -5.58 -45.22
N GLN A 511 -15.11 -6.85 -45.23
CA GLN A 511 -15.19 -7.79 -44.12
C GLN A 511 -14.20 -7.41 -43.02
N LEU A 512 -14.67 -7.34 -41.77
CA LEU A 512 -13.91 -7.80 -40.61
C LEU A 512 -14.91 -8.24 -39.53
N GLY A 513 -14.81 -9.51 -39.14
CA GLY A 513 -15.74 -10.15 -38.23
C GLY A 513 -15.45 -9.87 -36.77
N THR A 514 -16.52 -9.60 -36.03
CA THR A 514 -16.80 -10.09 -34.68
C THR A 514 -18.31 -9.99 -34.49
N ALA A 515 -18.97 -11.13 -34.30
CA ALA A 515 -20.41 -11.22 -34.12
C ALA A 515 -20.80 -10.77 -32.71
N CYS A 516 -21.52 -9.65 -32.61
CA CYS A 516 -22.34 -9.30 -31.46
C CYS A 516 -23.82 -9.29 -31.91
N PRO A 517 -24.75 -9.88 -31.15
CA PRO A 517 -26.16 -9.82 -31.49
C PRO A 517 -26.73 -8.43 -31.18
N CYS A 518 -27.38 -7.82 -32.16
CA CYS A 518 -28.28 -6.69 -31.94
C CYS A 518 -29.44 -7.17 -31.08
N LYS A 519 -29.64 -6.57 -29.91
CA LYS A 519 -30.90 -6.65 -29.16
C LYS A 519 -31.62 -5.32 -29.37
N ALA A 520 -32.82 -5.38 -29.96
CA ALA A 520 -33.89 -4.50 -29.53
C ALA A 520 -34.44 -5.07 -28.22
#